data_AF-A0A968SIM0-F1
#
_entry.id   AF-A0A968SIM0-F1
#
_cell.length_a   1.000
_cell.length_b   1.000
_cell.length_c   1.000
_cell.angle_alpha   90.00
_cell.angle_beta   90.00
_cell.angle_gamma   90.00
#
_symmetry.space_group_name_H-M   'P 1'
#
loop_
_entity.id
_entity.type
_entity.pdbx_description
1 polymer ?
#
loop_
_entity_poly.entity_id
_entity_poly.type
_entity_poly.pdbx_seq_one_letter_code
_entity_poly.pdbx_strand_id
1 'polypeptide(L)'
;MPDLKTNPNLKDIQNYVIELERERGFTENTVLQNSLMLGEEIGELFKAIRKTEKMRTDSNSNIHNVEEEMADILIYLCSLANRYQIDLEKAFRDKEEINKKRFWTKEDK
;
A
#
# COMPACT_ATOMS: atom_id res chain seq x y z
N MET A 1 7.81 -15.24 10.70
CA MET A 1 6.74 -14.29 10.42
C MET A 1 6.49 -13.55 11.71
N PRO A 2 6.50 -12.20 11.69
CA PRO A 2 6.27 -11.42 12.89
C PRO A 2 4.85 -11.66 13.42
N ASP A 3 4.64 -11.40 14.70
CA ASP A 3 3.32 -11.49 15.31
C ASP A 3 2.59 -10.14 15.16
N LEU A 4 1.36 -10.18 14.62
CA LEU A 4 0.49 -9.01 14.52
C LEU A 4 -0.58 -9.09 15.59
N LYS A 5 -0.76 -8.00 16.34
CA LYS A 5 -1.77 -7.92 17.40
C LYS A 5 -3.17 -8.20 16.84
N THR A 6 -4.05 -8.76 17.67
CA THR A 6 -5.44 -9.09 17.30
C THR A 6 -6.27 -7.89 16.83
N ASN A 7 -5.97 -6.68 17.30
CA ASN A 7 -6.59 -5.43 16.88
C ASN A 7 -5.49 -4.38 16.61
N PRO A 8 -4.80 -4.47 15.46
CA PRO A 8 -3.69 -3.59 15.17
C PRO A 8 -4.22 -2.21 14.77
N ASN A 9 -3.56 -1.16 15.27
CA ASN A 9 -3.67 0.16 14.64
C ASN A 9 -2.66 0.27 13.48
N LEU A 10 -2.68 1.38 12.74
CA LEU A 10 -1.80 1.53 11.59
C LEU A 10 -0.32 1.60 12.01
N LYS A 11 -0.03 2.08 13.22
CA LYS A 11 1.33 2.04 13.78
C LYS A 11 1.80 0.60 14.04
N ASP A 12 0.93 -0.27 14.52
CA ASP A 12 1.22 -1.69 14.71
C ASP A 12 1.52 -2.38 13.37
N ILE A 13 0.77 -2.04 12.32
CA ILE A 13 1.02 -2.53 10.95
C ILE A 13 2.36 -2.01 10.43
N GLN A 14 2.67 -0.72 10.61
CA GLN A 14 3.96 -0.16 10.24
C GLN A 14 5.12 -0.88 10.93
N ASN A 15 4.99 -1.17 12.22
CA ASN A 15 6.00 -1.91 12.99
C ASN A 15 6.11 -3.37 12.53
N TYR A 16 4.99 -4.02 12.25
CA TYR A 16 4.96 -5.36 11.68
C TYR A 16 5.73 -5.42 10.35
N VAL A 17 5.58 -4.42 9.48
CA VAL A 17 6.30 -4.33 8.20
C VAL A 17 7.81 -4.18 8.41
N ILE A 18 8.27 -3.45 9.44
CA ILE A 18 9.71 -3.37 9.77
C ILE A 18 10.27 -4.75 10.07
N GLU A 19 9.58 -5.52 10.90
CA GLU A 19 10.01 -6.88 11.27
C GLU A 19 9.90 -7.83 10.08
N LEU A 20 8.88 -7.67 9.23
CA LEU A 20 8.70 -8.46 8.01
C LEU A 20 9.87 -8.24 7.04
N GLU A 21 10.29 -7.00 6.83
CA GLU A 21 11.45 -6.68 5.98
C GLU A 21 12.74 -7.25 6.55
N ARG A 22 12.91 -7.26 7.89
CA ARG A 22 14.06 -7.88 8.55
C ARG A 22 14.09 -9.39 8.31
N GLU A 23 12.97 -10.07 8.48
CA GLU A 23 12.89 -11.52 8.23
C GLU A 23 13.12 -11.89 6.76
N ARG A 24 12.63 -11.06 5.82
CA ARG A 24 12.76 -11.30 4.37
C ARG A 24 14.10 -10.84 3.79
N GLY A 25 14.95 -10.18 4.59
CA GLY A 25 16.25 -9.66 4.14
C GLY A 25 16.15 -8.42 3.24
N PHE A 26 15.07 -7.63 3.38
CA PHE A 26 14.79 -6.43 2.57
C PHE A 26 15.15 -5.12 3.27
N THR A 27 15.81 -5.18 4.43
CA THR A 27 16.21 -3.97 5.19
C THR A 27 17.13 -3.04 4.41
N GLU A 28 17.99 -3.61 3.55
CA GLU A 28 18.93 -2.87 2.72
C GLU A 28 18.32 -2.31 1.43
N ASN A 29 17.04 -2.59 1.15
CA ASN A 29 16.38 -2.04 -0.01
C ASN A 29 16.31 -0.51 0.09
N THR A 30 16.80 0.14 -0.96
CA THR A 30 16.73 1.59 -1.11
C THR A 30 15.28 2.04 -1.23
N VAL A 31 15.04 3.30 -0.89
CA VAL A 31 13.73 3.96 -1.10
C VAL A 31 13.30 3.87 -2.57
N LEU A 32 14.24 4.00 -3.51
CA LEU A 32 13.96 3.88 -4.94
C LEU A 32 13.45 2.48 -5.29
N GLN A 33 14.13 1.43 -4.83
CA GLN A 33 13.69 0.04 -5.07
C GLN A 33 12.28 -0.20 -4.52
N ASN A 34 12.00 0.20 -3.29
CA ASN A 34 10.65 0.03 -2.72
C ASN A 34 9.59 0.90 -3.42
N SER A 35 9.97 2.05 -3.98
CA SER A 35 9.06 2.87 -4.79
C SER A 35 8.73 2.19 -6.12
N LEU A 36 9.70 1.51 -6.73
CA LEU A 36 9.48 0.73 -7.95
C LEU A 36 8.56 -0.46 -7.67
N MET A 37 8.78 -1.18 -6.57
CA MET A 37 7.90 -2.28 -6.16
C MET A 37 6.47 -1.78 -5.89
N LEU A 38 6.30 -0.67 -5.17
CA LEU A 38 4.97 -0.06 -5.01
C LEU A 38 4.28 0.21 -6.35
N GLY A 39 5.04 0.69 -7.34
CA GLY A 39 4.51 0.91 -8.69
C GLY A 39 4.12 -0.39 -9.40
N GLU A 40 4.85 -1.47 -9.17
CA GLU A 40 4.53 -2.81 -9.68
C GLU A 40 3.20 -3.30 -9.09
N GLU A 41 3.03 -3.27 -7.76
CA GLU A 41 1.79 -3.71 -7.09
C GLU A 41 0.56 -2.90 -7.52
N ILE A 42 0.72 -1.59 -7.78
CA ILE A 42 -0.37 -0.76 -8.34
C ILE A 42 -0.74 -1.24 -9.76
N GLY A 43 0.26 -1.58 -10.58
CA GLY A 43 0.04 -2.14 -11.91
C GLY A 43 -0.68 -3.49 -11.86
N GLU A 44 -0.31 -4.34 -10.90
CA GLU A 44 -0.90 -5.65 -10.64
C GLU A 44 -2.36 -5.51 -10.17
N LEU A 45 -2.63 -4.60 -9.24
CA LEU A 45 -4.00 -4.20 -8.85
C LEU A 45 -4.85 -3.81 -10.06
N PHE A 46 -4.32 -3.02 -10.99
CA PHE A 46 -5.06 -2.65 -12.20
C PHE A 46 -5.36 -3.85 -13.10
N LYS A 47 -4.44 -4.82 -13.23
CA LYS A 47 -4.71 -6.08 -13.94
C LYS A 47 -5.83 -6.86 -13.24
N ALA A 48 -5.78 -6.98 -11.91
CA ALA A 48 -6.77 -7.69 -11.10
C ALA A 48 -8.17 -7.06 -11.21
N ILE A 49 -8.27 -5.73 -11.14
CA ILE A 49 -9.53 -4.99 -11.33
C ILE A 49 -10.07 -5.22 -12.74
N ARG A 50 -9.25 -5.08 -13.79
CA ARG A 50 -9.69 -5.30 -15.18
C ARG A 50 -10.28 -6.69 -15.40
N LYS A 51 -9.66 -7.72 -14.79
CA LYS A 51 -10.20 -9.09 -14.83
C LYS A 51 -11.54 -9.20 -14.10
N THR A 52 -11.64 -8.60 -12.92
CA THR A 52 -12.85 -8.61 -12.08
C THR A 52 -14.02 -7.94 -12.81
N GLU A 53 -13.76 -6.83 -13.48
CA GLU A 53 -14.71 -6.08 -14.31
C GLU A 53 -14.96 -6.71 -15.70
N LYS A 54 -14.44 -7.93 -15.95
CA LYS A 54 -14.60 -8.69 -17.21
C LYS A 54 -14.13 -7.94 -18.46
N MET A 55 -13.17 -7.04 -18.31
CA MET A 55 -12.51 -6.38 -19.44
C MET A 55 -11.52 -7.35 -20.10
N ARG A 56 -11.15 -7.11 -21.36
CA ARG A 56 -10.13 -7.93 -22.03
C ARG A 56 -8.80 -7.84 -21.27
N THR A 57 -8.33 -9.00 -20.82
CA THR A 57 -7.00 -9.22 -20.23
C THR A 57 -6.29 -10.29 -21.05
N ASP A 58 -4.95 -10.27 -21.05
CA ASP A 58 -4.17 -11.36 -21.64
C ASP A 58 -4.42 -12.66 -20.85
N SER A 59 -4.80 -13.72 -21.57
CA SER A 59 -5.14 -15.02 -20.98
C SER A 59 -3.96 -15.73 -20.29
N ASN A 60 -2.73 -15.28 -20.53
CA ASN A 60 -1.51 -15.84 -19.95
C ASN A 60 -0.95 -15.06 -18.75
N SER A 61 -1.66 -14.03 -18.28
CA SER A 61 -1.19 -13.29 -17.10
C SER A 61 -1.52 -14.06 -15.81
N ASN A 62 -0.53 -14.21 -14.92
CA ASN A 62 -0.79 -14.54 -13.53
C ASN A 62 -1.56 -13.35 -12.95
N ILE A 63 -2.83 -13.55 -12.65
CA ILE A 63 -3.68 -12.49 -12.09
C ILE A 63 -4.09 -12.92 -10.70
N HIS A 64 -3.48 -12.28 -9.70
CA HIS A 64 -3.90 -12.34 -8.31
C HIS A 64 -5.26 -11.65 -8.13
N ASN A 65 -5.85 -11.82 -6.95
CA ASN A 65 -7.11 -11.16 -6.64
C ASN A 65 -6.86 -9.72 -6.14
N VAL A 66 -7.89 -8.88 -6.22
CA VAL A 66 -7.82 -7.46 -5.83
C VAL A 66 -7.41 -7.27 -4.36
N GLU A 67 -7.78 -8.22 -3.48
CA GLU A 67 -7.49 -8.15 -2.05
C GLU A 67 -5.99 -8.32 -1.76
N GLU A 68 -5.34 -9.28 -2.40
CA GLU A 68 -3.89 -9.52 -2.32
C GLU A 68 -3.11 -8.26 -2.73
N GLU A 69 -3.44 -7.69 -3.89
CA GLU A 69 -2.75 -6.53 -4.44
C GLU A 69 -2.91 -5.28 -3.56
N MET A 70 -4.09 -5.10 -2.96
CA MET A 70 -4.32 -4.02 -1.99
C MET A 70 -3.47 -4.21 -0.72
N ALA A 71 -3.28 -5.45 -0.27
CA ALA A 71 -2.42 -5.76 0.86
C ALA A 71 -0.95 -5.50 0.54
N ASP A 72 -0.47 -5.88 -0.65
CA ASP A 72 0.91 -5.63 -1.08
C ASP A 72 1.20 -4.13 -1.23
N ILE A 73 0.25 -3.36 -1.79
CA ILE A 73 0.32 -1.89 -1.81
C ILE A 73 0.45 -1.32 -0.39
N LEU A 74 -0.35 -1.82 0.57
CA LEU A 74 -0.28 -1.37 1.96
C LEU A 74 1.08 -1.67 2.59
N ILE A 75 1.64 -2.85 2.32
CA ILE A 75 2.97 -3.26 2.81
C ILE A 75 4.05 -2.32 2.30
N TYR A 76 4.10 -2.08 0.98
CA TYR A 76 5.10 -1.19 0.40
C TYR A 76 4.91 0.27 0.80
N LEU A 77 3.67 0.73 0.97
CA LEU A 77 3.37 2.06 1.49
C LEU A 77 3.89 2.22 2.93
N CYS A 78 3.66 1.24 3.80
CA CYS A 78 4.19 1.21 5.15
C CYS A 78 5.72 1.19 5.15
N SER A 79 6.33 0.37 4.29
CA SER A 79 7.78 0.27 4.13
C SER A 79 8.44 1.61 3.74
N LEU A 80 7.83 2.35 2.81
CA LEU A 80 8.28 3.69 2.43
C LEU A 80 8.10 4.69 3.57
N ALA A 81 6.94 4.68 4.23
CA ALA A 81 6.69 5.56 5.37
C ALA A 81 7.72 5.33 6.49
N ASN A 82 8.07 4.07 6.78
CA ASN A 82 9.07 3.71 7.77
C ASN A 82 10.45 4.28 7.43
N ARG A 83 10.89 4.20 6.17
CA ARG A 83 12.17 4.77 5.70
C ARG A 83 12.23 6.29 5.82
N TYR A 84 11.10 6.96 5.58
CA TYR A 84 10.97 8.41 5.76
C TYR A 84 10.63 8.83 7.19
N GLN A 85 10.53 7.89 8.13
CA GLN A 85 10.13 8.13 9.53
C GLN A 85 8.77 8.84 9.65
N ILE A 86 7.84 8.48 8.76
CA ILE A 86 6.48 9.02 8.71
C ILE A 86 5.56 8.13 9.56
N ASP A 87 4.81 8.76 10.46
CA ASP A 87 3.63 8.16 11.08
C ASP A 87 2.44 8.28 10.12
N LEU A 88 2.06 7.18 9.48
CA LEU A 88 1.01 7.18 8.46
C LEU A 88 -0.36 7.51 9.06
N GLU A 89 -0.63 7.08 10.29
CA GLU A 89 -1.92 7.34 10.94
C GLU A 89 -2.09 8.85 11.20
N LYS A 90 -1.04 9.46 11.76
CA LYS A 90 -1.01 10.91 11.96
C LYS A 90 -1.08 11.65 10.63
N ALA A 91 -0.30 11.26 9.62
CA ALA A 91 -0.30 11.90 8.31
C ALA A 91 -1.68 11.85 7.64
N PHE A 92 -2.38 10.72 7.73
CA PHE A 92 -3.74 10.56 7.24
C PHE A 92 -4.73 11.48 7.98
N ARG A 93 -4.70 11.48 9.31
CA ARG A 93 -5.58 12.33 10.14
C ARG A 93 -5.36 13.82 9.84
N ASP A 94 -4.11 14.26 9.78
CA ASP A 94 -3.75 15.65 9.47
C ASP A 94 -4.25 16.04 8.07
N LYS A 95 -4.12 15.13 7.09
CA LYS A 95 -4.59 15.36 5.72
C LYS A 95 -6.11 15.46 5.65
N GLU A 96 -6.84 14.67 6.43
CA GLU A 96 -8.30 14.72 6.48
C GLU A 96 -8.82 16.01 7.10
N GLU A 97 -8.15 16.56 8.13
CA GLU A 97 -8.51 17.88 8.68
C GLU A 97 -8.34 19.01 7.65
N ILE A 98 -7.41 18.88 6.70
CA ILE A 98 -7.28 19.79 5.56
C ILE A 98 -8.42 19.54 4.56
N ASN A 99 -8.72 18.28 4.24
CA ASN A 99 -9.75 17.93 3.26
C ASN A 99 -11.16 18.35 3.70
N LYS A 100 -11.48 18.31 5.01
CA LYS A 100 -12.74 18.80 5.58
C LYS A 100 -13.00 20.29 5.32
N LYS A 101 -11.94 21.08 5.11
CA LYS A 101 -12.03 22.51 4.82
C LYS A 101 -12.16 22.79 3.32
N ARG A 102 -12.09 21.76 2.47
CA ARG A 102 -12.24 21.88 1.02
C ARG A 102 -13.71 21.74 0.65
N PHE A 103 -14.20 22.70 -0.13
CA PHE A 103 -15.47 22.57 -0.83
C PHE A 103 -15.19 21.98 -2.21
N TRP A 104 -15.69 20.78 -2.46
CA TRP A 104 -15.59 20.13 -3.75
C TRP A 104 -16.84 20.49 -4.55
N THR A 105 -16.68 21.18 -5.68
CA THR A 105 -17.81 21.41 -6.59
C THR A 105 -17.94 20.20 -7.52
N LYS A 106 -19.11 20.03 -8.14
CA LYS A 106 -19.37 18.90 -9.07
C LYS A 106 -18.47 18.92 -10.31
N GLU A 107 -17.75 20.01 -10.56
CA GLU A 107 -16.86 20.20 -11.71
C GLU A 107 -15.45 19.64 -11.45
N ASP A 108 -15.11 19.28 -10.21
CA ASP A 108 -13.81 18.72 -9.81
C ASP A 108 -13.71 17.19 -9.98
N LYS A 109 -14.72 16.53 -10.56
CA LYS A 109 -14.78 15.08 -10.81
C LYS A 109 -14.76 14.76 -12.30
#